data_AF-A0A534CZ92-F1
#
_entry.id   AF-A0A534CZ92-F1
#
_cell.length_a   1.000
_cell.length_b   1.000
_cell.length_c   1.000
_cell.angle_alpha   90.00
_cell.angle_beta   90.00
_cell.angle_gamma   90.00
#
_symmetry.space_group_name_H-M   'P 1'
#
loop_
_entity.id
_entity.type
_entity.pdbx_description
1 polymer ?
#
loop_
_entity_poly.entity_id
_entity_poly.type
_entity_poly.pdbx_seq_one_letter_code
_entity_poly.pdbx_strand_id
1 'polypeptide(L)'
;MNIAEVLSGRTTPESVQRLLLSASTQEVLADQLRAILPPGAAVGPFRLTEVRFKPGRKITAYYDTFVDTESPKGHYVRSIAVTWAPNAPADPYEEATVLAKIQAEAVRRGVAFPFQQLWTEFRDWSMHVWVSPLDPRFTQLVRLSDPQHVHAMLAKTGLAESDPFRSREYRVTSIKYRPRKGHVLRYDPLDAGAETVFAKLYIPEDRARVFRREDAARFFRVASTAAEWLEKHGGPAHCLRPLACVAEDAVVLYPRAAGTPLCDFARHQVGEVAPWLRRFGAALCTLHQMPVEVFGPIGRSHDFAAEIRLITQKGVHIPALLPQVGSAIEALLDRARELHERLPQEPPTFTHGDLKSEHIWVAPDRLTMMDFGTVHSADPALDVGCFLADWQFWNVVSHQAGLEKMQENFLAGYAPGVPKERLMRARLYEAIGLIKCAVRRVQLFEHDWASRVAGLVERSQVALNDLQLSLGMPVKQQSLKEAHEHETQRSLFSHPPCAGPVNSSCR
;
A
#
# COMPACT_ATOMS: atom_id res chain seq x y z
N MET A 1 27.51 12.04 -2.66
CA MET A 1 26.11 12.53 -2.60
C MET A 1 25.83 12.99 -1.20
N ASN A 2 25.25 14.18 -0.99
CA ASN A 2 24.96 14.72 0.34
C ASN A 2 23.58 14.23 0.82
N ILE A 3 23.56 13.22 1.69
CA ILE A 3 22.31 12.63 2.22
C ILE A 3 21.51 13.65 3.04
N ALA A 4 22.18 14.52 3.80
CA ALA A 4 21.49 15.55 4.58
C ALA A 4 20.74 16.55 3.69
N GLU A 5 21.32 16.89 2.54
CA GLU A 5 20.69 17.75 1.54
C GLU A 5 19.46 17.10 0.91
N VAL A 6 19.56 15.83 0.49
CA VAL A 6 18.41 15.06 -0.04
C VAL A 6 17.30 14.93 1.00
N LEU A 7 17.67 14.77 2.28
CA LEU A 7 16.70 14.67 3.37
C LEU A 7 16.12 16.03 3.78
N SER A 8 16.77 17.15 3.49
CA SER A 8 16.41 18.49 4.00
C SER A 8 15.03 19.00 3.56
N GLY A 9 14.43 18.38 2.53
CA GLY A 9 13.16 18.85 1.95
C GLY A 9 13.31 20.08 1.06
N ARG A 10 14.53 20.56 0.81
CA ARG A 10 14.85 21.61 -0.19
C ARG A 10 15.35 21.01 -1.51
N THR A 11 15.18 19.72 -1.68
CA THR A 11 15.72 18.95 -2.78
C THR A 11 14.68 18.77 -3.89
N THR A 12 15.13 18.38 -5.07
CA THR A 12 14.24 18.08 -6.19
C THR A 12 13.83 16.61 -6.18
N PRO A 13 12.69 16.23 -6.82
CA PRO A 13 12.31 14.84 -6.99
C PRO A 13 13.44 13.98 -7.58
N GLU A 14 14.18 14.52 -8.56
CA GLU A 14 15.28 13.83 -9.25
C GLU A 14 16.44 13.51 -8.30
N SER A 15 16.67 14.34 -7.29
CA SER A 15 17.71 14.10 -6.28
C SER A 15 17.34 12.93 -5.37
N VAL A 16 16.06 12.81 -5.00
CA VAL A 16 15.56 11.65 -4.27
C VAL A 16 15.58 10.39 -5.15
N GLN A 17 15.19 10.50 -6.41
CA GLN A 17 15.26 9.39 -7.36
C GLN A 17 16.70 8.94 -7.60
N ARG A 18 17.66 9.85 -7.70
CA ARG A 18 19.09 9.53 -7.81
C ARG A 18 19.58 8.76 -6.58
N LEU A 19 19.20 9.17 -5.38
CA LEU A 19 19.48 8.39 -4.16
C LEU A 19 18.92 6.96 -4.27
N LEU A 20 17.70 6.80 -4.77
CA LEU A 20 17.01 5.52 -4.80
C LEU A 20 17.43 4.60 -5.96
N LEU A 21 17.87 5.13 -7.10
CA LEU A 21 17.99 4.40 -8.37
C LEU A 21 19.37 4.45 -9.03
N SER A 22 20.26 5.38 -8.64
CA SER A 22 21.56 5.48 -9.31
C SER A 22 22.43 4.25 -9.07
N ALA A 23 23.19 3.85 -10.09
CA ALA A 23 24.09 2.70 -10.04
C ALA A 23 25.09 2.81 -8.88
N SER A 24 25.61 4.00 -8.59
CA SER A 24 26.55 4.21 -7.49
C SER A 24 25.93 3.96 -6.11
N THR A 25 24.70 4.40 -5.87
CA THR A 25 24.03 4.11 -4.59
C THR A 25 23.66 2.63 -4.48
N GLN A 26 23.24 2.02 -5.60
CA GLN A 26 22.92 0.60 -5.63
C GLN A 26 24.16 -0.27 -5.38
N GLU A 27 25.33 0.12 -5.90
CA GLU A 27 26.59 -0.56 -5.61
C GLU A 27 26.99 -0.42 -4.14
N VAL A 28 26.86 0.78 -3.56
CA VAL A 28 27.10 0.98 -2.11
C VAL A 28 26.19 0.11 -1.27
N LEU A 29 24.90 0.00 -1.61
CA LEU A 29 23.98 -0.89 -0.91
C LEU A 29 24.38 -2.37 -1.10
N ALA A 30 24.81 -2.78 -2.30
CA ALA A 30 25.29 -4.12 -2.58
C ALA A 30 26.53 -4.45 -1.75
N ASP A 31 27.51 -3.55 -1.67
CA ASP A 31 28.70 -3.68 -0.81
C ASP A 31 28.33 -3.93 0.65
N GLN A 32 27.40 -3.14 1.19
CA GLN A 32 26.95 -3.28 2.58
C GLN A 32 26.22 -4.61 2.83
N LEU A 33 25.46 -5.11 1.86
CA LEU A 33 24.82 -6.43 1.96
C LEU A 33 25.83 -7.57 1.81
N ARG A 34 26.82 -7.45 0.90
CA ARG A 34 27.92 -8.42 0.76
C ARG A 34 28.71 -8.56 2.06
N ALA A 35 28.91 -7.47 2.80
CA ALA A 35 29.62 -7.50 4.09
C ALA A 35 28.92 -8.31 5.20
N ILE A 36 27.61 -8.54 5.09
CA ILE A 36 26.81 -9.34 6.05
C ILE A 36 26.42 -10.71 5.50
N LEU A 37 27.01 -11.09 4.36
CA LEU A 37 26.87 -12.39 3.71
C LEU A 37 28.17 -13.21 3.82
N PRO A 38 28.12 -14.53 3.63
CA PRO A 38 29.30 -15.36 3.52
C PRO A 38 30.22 -14.90 2.36
N PRO A 39 31.54 -15.10 2.49
CA PRO A 39 32.47 -14.89 1.37
C PRO A 39 32.03 -15.65 0.13
N GLY A 40 32.17 -15.04 -1.06
CA GLY A 40 31.76 -15.63 -2.34
C GLY A 40 30.27 -15.47 -2.67
N ALA A 41 29.44 -14.97 -1.73
CA ALA A 41 28.04 -14.67 -2.03
C ALA A 41 27.92 -13.44 -2.94
N ALA A 42 26.99 -13.50 -3.90
CA ALA A 42 26.66 -12.39 -4.78
C ALA A 42 25.27 -11.81 -4.45
N VAL A 43 25.13 -10.50 -4.61
CA VAL A 43 23.87 -9.78 -4.45
C VAL A 43 23.38 -9.38 -5.83
N GLY A 44 22.19 -9.84 -6.19
CA GLY A 44 21.53 -9.53 -7.44
C GLY A 44 20.89 -8.14 -7.45
N PRO A 45 20.17 -7.81 -8.54
CA PRO A 45 19.55 -6.50 -8.70
C PRO A 45 18.50 -6.23 -7.62
N PHE A 46 18.40 -4.96 -7.23
CA PHE A 46 17.41 -4.49 -6.28
C PHE A 46 16.11 -4.10 -6.97
N ARG A 47 15.04 -4.82 -6.67
CA ARG A 47 13.69 -4.44 -7.08
C ARG A 47 13.08 -3.56 -6.01
N LEU A 48 13.04 -2.24 -6.25
CA LEU A 48 12.36 -1.29 -5.38
C LEU A 48 10.84 -1.51 -5.45
N THR A 49 10.21 -1.77 -4.31
CA THR A 49 8.77 -2.08 -4.22
C THR A 49 7.96 -0.93 -3.65
N GLU A 50 8.55 -0.12 -2.77
CA GLU A 50 7.88 1.03 -2.15
C GLU A 50 8.89 2.02 -1.58
N VAL A 51 8.52 3.30 -1.57
CA VAL A 51 9.29 4.35 -0.87
C VAL A 51 8.39 5.23 -0.03
N ARG A 52 8.91 5.67 1.13
CA ARG A 52 8.28 6.62 2.02
C ARG A 52 9.25 7.72 2.38
N PHE A 53 8.95 8.94 1.95
CA PHE A 53 9.73 10.12 2.27
C PHE A 53 9.03 10.97 3.34
N LYS A 54 9.80 11.36 4.36
CA LYS A 54 9.43 12.37 5.35
C LYS A 54 10.51 13.45 5.33
N PRO A 55 10.28 14.58 4.65
CA PRO A 55 11.22 15.69 4.60
C PRO A 55 11.72 16.09 6.00
N GLY A 56 12.99 16.43 6.08
CA GLY A 56 13.72 16.77 7.31
C GLY A 56 13.93 15.60 8.27
N ARG A 57 13.46 14.38 7.96
CA ARG A 57 13.46 13.26 8.91
C ARG A 57 14.10 11.99 8.37
N LYS A 58 13.54 11.43 7.30
CA LYS A 58 14.04 10.17 6.72
C LYS A 58 13.42 9.82 5.37
N ILE A 59 14.13 9.00 4.61
CA ILE A 59 13.61 8.21 3.50
C ILE A 59 13.69 6.74 3.90
N THR A 60 12.61 5.98 3.70
CA THR A 60 12.63 4.52 3.81
C THR A 60 12.21 3.90 2.48
N ALA A 61 13.07 3.07 1.91
CA ALA A 61 12.84 2.30 0.70
C ALA A 61 12.77 0.80 1.03
N TYR A 62 11.89 0.08 0.36
CA TYR A 62 11.69 -1.36 0.51
C TYR A 62 12.09 -2.03 -0.79
N TYR A 63 12.96 -3.05 -0.72
CA TYR A 63 13.45 -3.76 -1.90
C TYR A 63 13.26 -5.27 -1.73
N ASP A 64 13.14 -5.97 -2.85
CA ASP A 64 13.47 -7.39 -2.94
C ASP A 64 14.78 -7.53 -3.72
N THR A 65 15.67 -8.40 -3.24
CA THR A 65 16.94 -8.72 -3.93
C THR A 65 17.17 -10.23 -3.97
N PHE A 66 17.90 -10.68 -5.00
CA PHE A 66 18.38 -12.05 -5.10
C PHE A 66 19.73 -12.17 -4.40
N VAL A 67 19.95 -13.28 -3.70
CA VAL A 67 21.23 -13.59 -3.07
C VAL A 67 21.67 -14.96 -3.55
N ASP A 68 22.85 -15.00 -4.15
CA ASP A 68 23.43 -16.20 -4.71
C ASP A 68 24.57 -16.65 -3.81
N THR A 69 24.62 -17.94 -3.54
CA THR A 69 25.64 -18.55 -2.70
C THR A 69 26.18 -19.78 -3.40
N GLU A 70 27.40 -20.21 -3.08
CA GLU A 70 27.99 -21.46 -3.58
C GLU A 70 27.26 -22.74 -3.09
N SER A 71 26.19 -22.59 -2.30
CA SER A 71 25.37 -23.70 -1.80
C SER A 71 24.55 -24.35 -2.91
N PRO A 72 24.39 -25.69 -2.90
CA PRO A 72 23.53 -26.44 -3.85
C PRO A 72 22.05 -26.00 -3.85
N LYS A 73 21.61 -25.25 -2.83
CA LYS A 73 20.22 -24.83 -2.64
C LYS A 73 19.81 -23.57 -3.42
N GLY A 74 20.71 -22.96 -4.19
CA GLY A 74 20.37 -21.98 -5.23
C GLY A 74 19.92 -20.58 -4.73
N HIS A 75 19.57 -19.73 -5.70
CA HIS A 75 19.19 -18.31 -5.56
C HIS A 75 18.11 -18.03 -4.49
N TYR A 76 18.34 -17.06 -3.60
CA TYR A 76 17.41 -16.65 -2.54
C TYR A 76 16.81 -15.28 -2.78
N VAL A 77 15.48 -15.15 -2.76
CA VAL A 77 14.84 -13.82 -2.70
C VAL A 77 14.75 -13.36 -1.25
N ARG A 78 15.22 -12.14 -0.97
CA ARG A 78 15.23 -11.55 0.36
C ARG A 78 14.68 -10.13 0.31
N SER A 79 13.63 -9.88 1.11
CA SER A 79 13.08 -8.54 1.29
C SER A 79 13.90 -7.75 2.30
N ILE A 80 14.22 -6.51 1.95
CA ILE A 80 15.04 -5.60 2.75
C ILE A 80 14.34 -4.24 2.89
N ALA A 81 14.59 -3.56 4.00
CA ALA A 81 14.17 -2.19 4.23
C ALA A 81 15.41 -1.33 4.49
N VAL A 82 15.60 -0.30 3.67
CA VAL A 82 16.72 0.64 3.78
C VAL A 82 16.17 1.99 4.23
N THR A 83 16.75 2.56 5.27
CA THR A 83 16.36 3.86 5.80
C THR A 83 17.55 4.80 5.86
N TRP A 84 17.45 5.95 5.20
CA TRP A 84 18.38 7.07 5.35
C TRP A 84 17.79 8.07 6.35
N ALA A 85 18.48 8.32 7.46
CA ALA A 85 18.01 9.23 8.52
C ALA A 85 19.19 9.91 9.23
N PRO A 86 19.17 11.24 9.49
CA PRO A 86 20.34 11.96 10.03
C PRO A 86 20.68 11.59 11.47
N ASN A 87 19.70 11.09 12.24
CA ASN A 87 19.82 10.74 13.64
C ASN A 87 19.37 9.29 13.86
N ALA A 88 20.24 8.48 14.47
CA ALA A 88 19.89 7.17 15.02
C ALA A 88 18.80 7.32 16.10
N PRO A 89 17.92 6.33 16.31
CA PRO A 89 16.89 6.42 17.35
C PRO A 89 17.48 6.68 18.75
N ALA A 90 16.75 7.45 19.55
CA ALA A 90 17.19 8.05 20.82
C ALA A 90 17.48 7.08 21.99
N ASP A 91 17.43 5.77 21.76
CA ASP A 91 17.85 4.77 22.74
C ASP A 91 18.43 3.51 22.04
N PRO A 92 19.72 3.55 21.65
CA PRO A 92 20.34 2.49 20.86
C PRO A 92 20.49 1.17 21.63
N TYR A 93 20.58 1.21 22.95
CA TYR A 93 21.04 0.07 23.74
C TYR A 93 19.93 -0.97 24.00
N GLU A 94 18.74 -0.52 24.39
CA GLU A 94 17.59 -1.42 24.56
C GLU A 94 17.16 -2.04 23.23
N GLU A 95 17.15 -1.26 22.15
CA GLU A 95 16.77 -1.74 20.83
C GLU A 95 17.79 -2.73 20.27
N ALA A 96 19.10 -2.44 20.36
CA ALA A 96 20.15 -3.35 19.92
C ALA A 96 20.10 -4.70 20.66
N THR A 97 19.83 -4.68 21.97
CA THR A 97 19.69 -5.91 22.77
C THR A 97 18.50 -6.76 22.30
N VAL A 98 17.37 -6.13 21.98
CA VAL A 98 16.20 -6.83 21.43
C VAL A 98 16.50 -7.39 20.04
N LEU A 99 17.13 -6.62 19.16
CA LEU A 99 17.51 -7.05 17.81
C LEU A 99 18.48 -8.23 17.85
N ALA A 100 19.47 -8.21 18.74
CA ALA A 100 20.42 -9.32 18.91
C ALA A 100 19.73 -10.62 19.32
N LYS A 101 18.74 -10.56 20.23
CA LYS A 101 17.95 -11.73 20.63
C LYS A 101 17.14 -12.31 19.47
N ILE A 102 16.47 -11.46 18.70
CA ILE A 102 15.67 -11.87 17.53
C ILE A 102 16.58 -12.48 16.45
N GLN A 103 17.75 -11.88 16.19
CA GLN A 103 18.73 -12.42 15.26
C GLN A 103 19.25 -13.79 15.70
N ALA A 104 19.59 -13.96 16.98
CA ALA A 104 20.04 -15.23 17.52
C ALA A 104 18.96 -16.32 17.36
N GLU A 105 17.69 -15.98 17.51
CA GLU A 105 16.59 -16.89 17.21
C GLU A 105 16.51 -17.22 15.71
N ALA A 106 16.64 -16.22 14.83
CA ALA A 106 16.60 -16.41 13.38
C ALA A 106 17.72 -17.32 12.87
N VAL A 107 18.92 -17.18 13.43
CA VAL A 107 20.07 -18.06 13.15
C VAL A 107 19.78 -19.48 13.63
N ARG A 108 19.30 -19.63 14.87
CA ARG A 108 18.99 -20.94 15.46
C ARG A 108 17.94 -21.72 14.65
N ARG A 109 16.95 -21.02 14.08
CA ARG A 109 15.90 -21.60 13.23
C ARG A 109 16.32 -21.75 11.76
N GLY A 110 17.53 -21.29 11.39
CA GLY A 110 18.01 -21.34 10.01
C GLY A 110 17.33 -20.35 9.04
N VAL A 111 16.44 -19.48 9.52
CA VAL A 111 15.70 -18.51 8.69
C VAL A 111 16.49 -17.22 8.43
N ALA A 112 17.64 -17.05 9.09
CA ALA A 112 18.58 -15.97 8.78
C ALA A 112 19.39 -16.25 7.50
N PHE A 113 19.63 -17.52 7.16
CA PHE A 113 20.43 -17.92 6.00
C PHE A 113 19.90 -17.26 4.71
N PRO A 114 20.75 -16.84 3.75
CA PRO A 114 22.21 -16.90 3.76
C PRO A 114 22.88 -15.79 4.58
N PHE A 115 22.13 -14.83 5.12
CA PHE A 115 22.69 -13.72 5.88
C PHE A 115 23.26 -14.17 7.22
N GLN A 116 24.45 -13.68 7.54
CA GLN A 116 25.09 -13.87 8.85
C GLN A 116 24.55 -12.86 9.88
N GLN A 117 24.06 -11.72 9.39
CA GLN A 117 23.45 -10.66 10.18
C GLN A 117 22.22 -10.12 9.45
N LEU A 118 21.16 -9.79 10.19
CA LEU A 118 19.88 -9.35 9.61
C LEU A 118 19.66 -7.83 9.68
N TRP A 119 20.63 -7.09 10.21
CA TRP A 119 20.60 -5.64 10.22
C TRP A 119 22.00 -5.06 10.21
N THR A 120 22.19 -3.90 9.60
CA THR A 120 23.45 -3.16 9.68
C THR A 120 23.20 -1.66 9.68
N GLU A 121 24.13 -0.91 10.25
CA GLU A 121 24.16 0.55 10.23
C GLU A 121 25.44 1.00 9.53
N PHE A 122 25.27 1.85 8.52
CA PHE A 122 26.35 2.44 7.76
C PHE A 122 26.34 3.95 7.94
N ARG A 123 27.19 4.42 8.87
CA ARG A 123 27.21 5.81 9.36
C ARG A 123 27.60 6.83 8.31
N ASP A 124 28.53 6.49 7.43
CA ASP A 124 28.99 7.39 6.36
C ASP A 124 27.88 7.80 5.39
N TRP A 125 26.82 7.00 5.33
CA TRP A 125 25.63 7.23 4.51
C TRP A 125 24.37 7.49 5.32
N SER A 126 24.47 7.58 6.65
CA SER A 126 23.32 7.68 7.56
C SER A 126 22.25 6.62 7.26
N MET A 127 22.70 5.41 6.91
CA MET A 127 21.90 4.36 6.29
C MET A 127 21.73 3.19 7.25
N HIS A 128 20.50 2.73 7.45
CA HIS A 128 20.16 1.55 8.22
C HIS A 128 19.49 0.53 7.30
N VAL A 129 19.97 -0.71 7.33
CA VAL A 129 19.45 -1.80 6.52
C VAL A 129 18.89 -2.88 7.43
N TRP A 130 17.64 -3.26 7.22
CA TRP A 130 17.02 -4.42 7.88
C TRP A 130 16.66 -5.47 6.85
N VAL A 131 16.87 -6.73 7.19
CA VAL A 131 16.64 -7.90 6.35
C VAL A 131 15.55 -8.75 6.99
N SER A 132 14.55 -9.16 6.21
CA SER A 132 13.53 -10.11 6.67
C SER A 132 14.18 -11.43 7.12
N PRO A 133 13.77 -12.04 8.25
CA PRO A 133 12.56 -11.77 9.03
C PRO A 133 12.76 -10.92 10.32
N LEU A 134 13.70 -9.98 10.35
CA LEU A 134 13.97 -9.18 11.55
C LEU A 134 12.96 -8.04 11.76
N ASP A 135 12.29 -7.99 12.91
CA ASP A 135 11.49 -6.83 13.32
C ASP A 135 11.28 -6.79 14.85
N PRO A 136 11.72 -5.72 15.56
CA PRO A 136 11.57 -5.61 17.01
C PRO A 136 10.13 -5.41 17.48
N ARG A 137 9.18 -5.06 16.59
CA ARG A 137 7.75 -4.96 16.92
C ARG A 137 6.94 -6.21 16.55
N PHE A 138 7.50 -7.07 15.71
CA PHE A 138 6.89 -8.32 15.29
C PHE A 138 7.86 -9.46 15.64
N THR A 139 8.10 -9.66 16.93
CA THR A 139 9.08 -10.64 17.42
C THR A 139 8.74 -12.07 16.96
N GLN A 140 7.47 -12.34 16.68
CA GLN A 140 7.02 -13.62 16.12
C GLN A 140 7.39 -13.84 14.66
N LEU A 141 7.80 -12.81 13.91
CA LEU A 141 8.05 -12.92 12.47
C LEU A 141 9.12 -13.98 12.17
N VAL A 142 10.11 -14.12 13.05
CA VAL A 142 11.17 -15.15 12.94
C VAL A 142 10.58 -16.57 12.97
N ARG A 143 9.78 -16.91 13.99
CA ARG A 143 9.16 -18.24 14.07
C ARG A 143 8.08 -18.45 13.01
N LEU A 144 7.36 -17.42 12.60
CA LEU A 144 6.42 -17.51 11.48
C LEU A 144 7.11 -17.64 10.10
N SER A 145 8.43 -17.42 10.04
CA SER A 145 9.25 -17.67 8.85
C SER A 145 9.88 -19.06 8.84
N ASP A 146 9.76 -19.83 9.93
CA ASP A 146 10.33 -21.16 10.11
C ASP A 146 9.33 -22.23 9.65
N PRO A 147 9.64 -23.00 8.57
CA PRO A 147 8.76 -24.04 8.05
C PRO A 147 8.26 -25.05 9.10
N GLN A 148 9.09 -25.39 10.11
CA GLN A 148 8.70 -26.36 11.14
C GLN A 148 7.65 -25.79 12.07
N HIS A 149 7.81 -24.53 12.49
CA HIS A 149 6.81 -23.83 13.30
C HIS A 149 5.52 -23.61 12.51
N VAL A 150 5.62 -23.24 11.23
CA VAL A 150 4.46 -23.08 10.35
C VAL A 150 3.68 -24.39 10.22
N HIS A 151 4.35 -25.52 10.01
CA HIS A 151 3.70 -26.83 9.99
C HIS A 151 2.94 -27.12 11.30
N ALA A 152 3.61 -26.97 12.45
CA ALA A 152 2.99 -27.22 13.75
C ALA A 152 1.81 -26.27 14.04
N MET A 153 1.91 -25.01 13.64
CA MET A 153 0.85 -24.01 13.81
C MET A 153 -0.36 -24.32 12.93
N LEU A 154 -0.16 -24.68 11.66
CA LEU A 154 -1.25 -25.07 10.75
C LEU A 154 -1.91 -26.40 11.14
N ALA A 155 -1.18 -27.32 11.77
CA ALA A 155 -1.75 -28.54 12.32
C ALA A 155 -2.74 -28.26 13.46
N LYS A 156 -2.40 -27.33 14.36
CA LYS A 156 -3.28 -26.95 15.48
C LYS A 156 -4.59 -26.28 15.05
N THR A 157 -4.67 -25.72 13.84
CA THR A 157 -5.89 -25.07 13.34
C THR A 157 -6.84 -26.05 12.64
N GLY A 158 -6.46 -27.31 12.47
CA GLY A 158 -7.23 -28.30 11.70
C GLY A 158 -7.15 -28.11 10.18
N LEU A 159 -6.47 -27.07 9.69
CA LEU A 159 -6.23 -26.86 8.24
C LEU A 159 -5.28 -27.93 7.67
N ALA A 160 -4.46 -28.54 8.53
CA ALA A 160 -3.54 -29.61 8.14
C ALA A 160 -4.15 -31.02 8.16
N GLU A 161 -5.46 -31.19 8.42
CA GLU A 161 -6.05 -32.53 8.59
C GLU A 161 -6.79 -33.03 7.33
N SER A 162 -6.29 -34.13 6.77
CA SER A 162 -7.02 -35.09 5.90
C SER A 162 -6.16 -36.31 5.53
N ASP A 163 -4.85 -36.30 5.78
CA ASP A 163 -3.97 -37.44 5.46
C ASP A 163 -2.76 -37.47 6.42
N PRO A 164 -2.73 -38.37 7.43
CA PRO A 164 -1.64 -38.48 8.39
C PRO A 164 -0.32 -38.99 7.78
N PHE A 165 -0.31 -39.39 6.50
CA PHE A 165 0.89 -39.88 5.81
C PHE A 165 1.62 -38.81 4.98
N ARG A 166 1.13 -37.57 4.93
CA ARG A 166 1.77 -36.48 4.16
C ARG A 166 2.62 -35.59 5.05
N SER A 167 3.93 -35.53 4.78
CA SER A 167 4.84 -34.57 5.41
C SER A 167 4.59 -33.16 4.88
N ARG A 168 3.62 -32.45 5.45
CA ARG A 168 3.24 -31.09 5.01
C ARG A 168 4.32 -30.05 5.33
N GLU A 169 5.46 -30.12 4.65
CA GLU A 169 6.45 -29.05 4.65
C GLU A 169 5.92 -27.86 3.85
N TYR A 170 6.22 -26.65 4.32
CA TYR A 170 5.79 -25.42 3.68
C TYR A 170 7.00 -24.59 3.26
N ARG A 171 7.01 -24.13 2.02
CA ARG A 171 7.86 -23.03 1.59
C ARG A 171 7.27 -21.72 2.12
N VAL A 172 8.05 -21.00 2.91
CA VAL A 172 7.66 -19.70 3.45
C VAL A 172 8.25 -18.59 2.58
N THR A 173 7.39 -17.72 2.05
CA THR A 173 7.79 -16.58 1.22
C THR A 173 7.30 -15.28 1.86
N SER A 174 8.16 -14.28 2.00
CA SER A 174 7.74 -12.94 2.40
C SER A 174 7.09 -12.24 1.20
N ILE A 175 5.80 -11.91 1.31
CA ILE A 175 5.07 -11.14 0.30
C ILE A 175 5.17 -9.65 0.60
N LYS A 176 5.24 -9.30 1.88
CA LYS A 176 5.30 -7.94 2.35
C LYS A 176 6.13 -7.87 3.62
N TYR A 177 7.23 -7.13 3.54
CA TYR A 177 8.10 -6.84 4.67
C TYR A 177 8.15 -5.33 4.90
N ARG A 178 7.36 -4.84 5.87
CA ARG A 178 7.37 -3.43 6.25
C ARG A 178 7.66 -3.33 7.75
N PRO A 179 8.94 -3.24 8.13
CA PRO A 179 9.27 -3.29 9.53
C PRO A 179 8.59 -2.21 10.34
N ARG A 180 8.16 -2.60 11.55
CA ARG A 180 7.38 -1.83 12.51
C ARG A 180 5.97 -1.45 12.04
N LYS A 181 5.54 -1.91 10.87
CA LYS A 181 4.26 -1.53 10.25
C LYS A 181 3.36 -2.70 9.88
N GLY A 182 3.91 -3.84 9.46
CA GLY A 182 3.11 -5.01 9.10
C GLY A 182 3.78 -5.92 8.09
N HIS A 183 3.43 -7.21 8.16
CA HIS A 183 4.01 -8.26 7.35
C HIS A 183 2.94 -9.18 6.79
N VAL A 184 3.20 -9.73 5.59
CA VAL A 184 2.39 -10.78 4.99
C VAL A 184 3.33 -11.88 4.50
N LEU A 185 3.10 -13.10 4.95
CA LEU A 185 3.81 -14.29 4.50
C LEU A 185 2.88 -15.17 3.65
N ARG A 186 3.46 -15.92 2.72
CA ARG A 186 2.78 -16.95 1.94
C ARG A 186 3.41 -18.29 2.26
N TYR A 187 2.58 -19.27 2.57
CA TYR A 187 2.94 -20.63 2.86
C TYR A 187 2.47 -21.51 1.71
N ASP A 188 3.42 -21.94 0.88
CA ASP A 188 3.16 -22.85 -0.23
C ASP A 188 3.49 -24.27 0.24
N PRO A 189 2.53 -25.20 0.27
CA PRO A 189 2.81 -26.58 0.63
C PRO A 189 3.72 -27.22 -0.43
N LEU A 190 4.67 -28.05 0.01
CA LEU A 190 5.53 -28.83 -0.89
C LEU A 190 4.85 -30.11 -1.38
N ASP A 191 3.89 -30.63 -0.62
CA ASP A 191 3.08 -31.78 -1.01
C ASP A 191 1.97 -31.41 -1.99
N ALA A 192 1.74 -32.27 -2.97
CA ALA A 192 0.67 -32.09 -3.94
C ALA A 192 -0.72 -32.15 -3.28
N GLY A 193 -1.56 -31.14 -3.51
CA GLY A 193 -2.99 -31.15 -3.12
C GLY A 193 -3.34 -30.38 -1.85
N ALA A 194 -2.37 -29.82 -1.12
CA ALA A 194 -2.65 -28.82 -0.08
C ALA A 194 -2.75 -27.42 -0.70
N GLU A 195 -3.57 -26.54 -0.11
CA GLU A 195 -3.75 -25.18 -0.60
C GLU A 195 -2.72 -24.20 -0.02
N THR A 196 -2.38 -23.18 -0.81
CA THR A 196 -1.56 -22.05 -0.35
C THR A 196 -2.30 -21.25 0.74
N VAL A 197 -1.60 -20.96 1.83
CA VAL A 197 -2.11 -20.15 2.94
C VAL A 197 -1.36 -18.82 3.01
N PHE A 198 -2.07 -17.73 3.28
CA PHE A 198 -1.48 -16.42 3.52
C PHE A 198 -1.60 -16.07 5.01
N ALA A 199 -0.52 -15.57 5.60
CA ALA A 199 -0.46 -15.16 6.99
C ALA A 199 -0.26 -13.65 7.08
N LYS A 200 -1.25 -12.93 7.62
CA LYS A 200 -1.15 -11.49 7.90
C LYS A 200 -0.85 -11.30 9.38
N LEU A 201 0.32 -10.72 9.67
CA LEU A 201 0.83 -10.56 11.02
C LEU A 201 0.37 -9.24 11.62
N TYR A 202 0.13 -9.26 12.93
CA TYR A 202 -0.25 -8.12 13.74
C TYR A 202 0.69 -7.96 14.94
N ILE A 203 0.69 -6.79 15.58
CA ILE A 203 1.59 -6.52 16.71
C ILE A 203 1.03 -7.23 17.95
N PRO A 204 1.79 -8.13 18.62
CA PRO A 204 1.35 -8.78 19.85
C PRO A 204 1.10 -7.77 20.97
N GLU A 205 0.05 -7.96 21.77
CA GLU A 205 -0.45 -6.96 22.74
C GLU A 205 0.44 -6.70 23.97
N ASP A 206 1.57 -7.39 24.14
CA ASP A 206 2.27 -7.46 25.43
C ASP A 206 3.31 -6.38 25.74
N ARG A 207 3.29 -5.22 25.07
CA ARG A 207 4.14 -4.09 25.50
C ARG A 207 3.35 -2.81 25.57
N ALA A 208 3.09 -2.40 26.81
CA ALA A 208 2.59 -1.10 27.25
C ALA A 208 3.30 0.08 26.57
N ARG A 209 2.87 0.43 25.34
CA ARG A 209 3.00 1.77 24.75
C ARG A 209 1.83 2.03 23.81
N VAL A 210 1.31 3.24 23.93
CA VAL A 210 0.15 3.87 23.27
C VAL A 210 0.32 3.98 21.74
N PHE A 211 0.52 2.86 21.05
CA PHE A 211 0.53 2.80 19.59
C PHE A 211 -0.63 1.90 19.13
N ARG A 212 -1.31 2.30 18.05
CA ARG A 212 -2.61 1.78 17.59
C ARG A 212 -2.75 0.26 17.79
N ARG A 213 -3.77 -0.14 18.56
CA ARG A 213 -4.22 -1.53 18.76
C ARG A 213 -4.51 -2.18 17.41
N GLU A 214 -3.65 -3.07 16.95
CA GLU A 214 -3.90 -3.94 15.80
C GLU A 214 -4.09 -5.36 16.34
N ASP A 215 -5.30 -5.66 16.84
CA ASP A 215 -5.65 -6.96 17.41
C ASP A 215 -6.05 -7.94 16.29
N ALA A 216 -5.28 -9.02 16.13
CA ALA A 216 -5.55 -10.09 15.17
C ALA A 216 -6.96 -10.68 15.33
N ALA A 217 -7.44 -10.84 16.57
CA ALA A 217 -8.77 -11.37 16.85
C ALA A 217 -9.87 -10.42 16.36
N ARG A 218 -9.70 -9.11 16.54
CA ARG A 218 -10.61 -8.11 15.95
C ARG A 218 -10.67 -8.24 14.43
N PHE A 219 -9.53 -8.33 13.74
CA PHE A 219 -9.53 -8.43 12.27
C PHE A 219 -10.16 -9.72 11.78
N PHE A 220 -9.89 -10.84 12.45
CA PHE A 220 -10.53 -12.11 12.17
C PHE A 220 -12.05 -12.02 12.33
N ARG A 221 -12.55 -11.47 13.44
CA ARG A 221 -13.99 -11.27 13.69
C ARG A 221 -14.62 -10.42 12.59
N VAL A 222 -14.08 -9.21 12.33
CA VAL A 222 -14.65 -8.28 11.34
C VAL A 222 -14.71 -8.90 9.94
N ALA A 223 -13.64 -9.55 9.49
CA ALA A 223 -13.62 -10.20 8.17
C ALA A 223 -14.60 -11.39 8.10
N SER A 224 -14.72 -12.17 9.19
CA SER A 224 -15.67 -13.29 9.28
C SER A 224 -17.11 -12.80 9.25
N THR A 225 -17.44 -11.78 10.04
CA THR A 225 -18.76 -11.15 10.07
C THR A 225 -19.14 -10.55 8.71
N ALA A 226 -18.20 -9.88 8.04
CA ALA A 226 -18.44 -9.36 6.69
C ALA A 226 -18.73 -10.49 5.69
N ALA A 227 -18.01 -11.61 5.78
CA ALA A 227 -18.26 -12.78 4.94
C ALA A 227 -19.63 -13.41 5.21
N GLU A 228 -20.00 -13.64 6.47
CA GLU A 228 -21.30 -14.16 6.86
C GLU A 228 -22.45 -13.25 6.43
N TRP A 229 -22.26 -11.93 6.53
CA TRP A 229 -23.26 -10.95 6.13
C TRP A 229 -23.53 -11.01 4.63
N LEU A 230 -22.48 -11.05 3.79
CA LEU A 230 -22.65 -11.17 2.34
C LEU A 230 -23.14 -12.56 1.91
N GLU A 231 -22.78 -13.64 2.61
CA GLU A 231 -23.37 -14.95 2.32
C GLU A 231 -24.88 -14.98 2.51
N LYS A 232 -25.39 -14.26 3.52
CA LYS A 232 -26.83 -14.20 3.82
C LYS A 232 -27.59 -13.21 2.93
N HIS A 233 -26.95 -12.10 2.54
CA HIS A 233 -27.66 -10.95 1.95
C HIS A 233 -27.09 -10.47 0.59
N GLY A 234 -25.91 -10.93 0.19
CA GLY A 234 -25.10 -10.37 -0.90
C GLY A 234 -25.19 -11.10 -2.24
N GLY A 235 -26.00 -12.17 -2.33
CA GLY A 235 -26.13 -12.97 -3.55
C GLY A 235 -24.79 -13.60 -3.98
N PRO A 236 -24.31 -13.39 -5.23
CA PRO A 236 -23.07 -14.00 -5.73
C PRO A 236 -21.78 -13.27 -5.31
N ALA A 237 -21.88 -12.22 -4.49
CA ALA A 237 -20.74 -11.51 -3.95
C ALA A 237 -20.39 -12.02 -2.55
N HIS A 238 -19.10 -12.13 -2.27
CA HIS A 238 -18.58 -12.69 -1.02
C HIS A 238 -17.45 -11.83 -0.47
N CYS A 239 -17.14 -12.02 0.81
CA CYS A 239 -15.87 -11.60 1.37
C CYS A 239 -14.92 -12.80 1.47
N LEU A 240 -13.61 -12.53 1.42
CA LEU A 240 -12.58 -13.53 1.68
C LEU A 240 -12.64 -13.91 3.16
N ARG A 241 -13.24 -15.07 3.45
CA ARG A 241 -13.33 -15.62 4.81
C ARG A 241 -11.93 -15.98 5.31
N PRO A 242 -11.48 -15.46 6.46
CA PRO A 242 -10.23 -15.91 7.06
C PRO A 242 -10.36 -17.37 7.50
N LEU A 243 -9.27 -18.13 7.42
CA LEU A 243 -9.22 -19.54 7.80
C LEU A 243 -9.17 -19.72 9.32
N ALA A 244 -8.30 -18.96 9.99
CA ALA A 244 -8.12 -19.04 11.43
C ALA A 244 -7.42 -17.78 11.98
N CYS A 245 -7.58 -17.55 13.28
CA CYS A 245 -6.79 -16.61 14.07
C CYS A 245 -5.92 -17.39 15.06
N VAL A 246 -4.60 -17.24 14.97
CA VAL A 246 -3.67 -17.86 15.92
C VAL A 246 -3.21 -16.78 16.89
N ALA A 247 -3.88 -16.72 18.04
CA ALA A 247 -3.69 -15.66 19.03
C ALA A 247 -2.26 -15.62 19.59
N GLU A 248 -1.66 -16.78 19.86
CA GLU A 248 -0.26 -16.92 20.34
C GLU A 248 0.75 -16.21 19.43
N ASP A 249 0.46 -16.17 18.13
CA ASP A 249 1.33 -15.59 17.11
C ASP A 249 0.80 -14.24 16.57
N ALA A 250 -0.32 -13.73 17.10
CA ALA A 250 -1.00 -12.55 16.60
C ALA A 250 -1.10 -12.52 15.06
N VAL A 251 -1.57 -13.63 14.49
CA VAL A 251 -1.64 -13.81 13.03
C VAL A 251 -3.03 -14.28 12.61
N VAL A 252 -3.50 -13.73 11.48
CA VAL A 252 -4.71 -14.20 10.80
C VAL A 252 -4.32 -14.90 9.51
N LEU A 253 -4.84 -16.11 9.33
CA LEU A 253 -4.61 -16.94 8.17
C LEU A 253 -5.74 -16.75 7.17
N TYR A 254 -5.39 -16.64 5.88
CA TYR A 254 -6.32 -16.45 4.78
C TYR A 254 -6.07 -17.50 3.69
N PRO A 255 -7.11 -17.95 2.98
CA PRO A 255 -6.91 -18.77 1.79
C PRO A 255 -6.39 -17.92 0.64
N ARG A 256 -5.94 -18.58 -0.43
CA ARG A 256 -5.69 -17.90 -1.70
C ARG A 256 -7.01 -17.37 -2.28
N ALA A 257 -7.06 -16.09 -2.62
CA ALA A 257 -8.18 -15.52 -3.38
C ALA A 257 -8.18 -16.09 -4.81
N ALA A 258 -9.36 -16.48 -5.30
CA ALA A 258 -9.54 -16.98 -6.65
C ALA A 258 -9.79 -15.84 -7.65
N GLY A 259 -9.35 -16.03 -8.90
CA GLY A 259 -9.60 -15.11 -10.00
C GLY A 259 -8.53 -14.03 -10.16
N THR A 260 -8.93 -12.88 -10.70
CA THR A 260 -8.07 -11.75 -11.05
C THR A 260 -8.58 -10.48 -10.34
N PRO A 261 -7.70 -9.63 -9.78
CA PRO A 261 -8.14 -8.39 -9.15
C PRO A 261 -8.72 -7.41 -10.18
N LEU A 262 -9.73 -6.64 -9.78
CA LEU A 262 -10.48 -5.74 -10.64
C LEU A 262 -9.58 -4.65 -11.26
N CYS A 263 -8.52 -4.25 -10.57
CA CYS A 263 -7.54 -3.28 -11.07
C CYS A 263 -6.80 -3.75 -12.33
N ASP A 264 -6.67 -5.06 -12.56
CA ASP A 264 -6.01 -5.57 -13.75
C ASP A 264 -6.93 -5.54 -14.98
N PHE A 265 -8.24 -5.70 -14.79
CA PHE A 265 -9.23 -5.50 -15.86
C PHE A 265 -9.33 -4.02 -16.27
N ALA A 266 -9.20 -3.11 -15.30
CA ALA A 266 -9.17 -1.67 -15.54
C ALA A 266 -8.11 -1.28 -16.59
N ARG A 267 -7.00 -2.01 -16.63
CA ARG A 267 -5.88 -1.74 -17.55
C ARG A 267 -6.05 -2.37 -18.94
N HIS A 268 -6.93 -3.36 -19.12
CA HIS A 268 -6.91 -4.21 -20.32
C HIS A 268 -8.27 -4.50 -20.98
N GLN A 269 -9.40 -4.57 -20.24
CA GLN A 269 -10.66 -5.16 -20.76
C GLN A 269 -11.94 -4.56 -20.12
N VAL A 270 -12.20 -3.26 -20.34
CA VAL A 270 -13.30 -2.51 -19.70
C VAL A 270 -14.72 -3.04 -20.00
N GLY A 271 -14.95 -3.62 -21.19
CA GLY A 271 -16.29 -4.07 -21.61
C GLY A 271 -16.81 -5.31 -20.87
N GLU A 272 -15.92 -6.21 -20.45
CA GLU A 272 -16.27 -7.51 -19.86
C GLU A 272 -16.55 -7.43 -18.35
N VAL A 273 -16.19 -6.32 -17.70
CA VAL A 273 -16.29 -6.14 -16.23
C VAL A 273 -17.59 -5.48 -15.76
N ALA A 274 -18.43 -4.97 -16.66
CA ALA A 274 -19.66 -4.26 -16.30
C ALA A 274 -20.62 -5.06 -15.39
N PRO A 275 -20.89 -6.36 -15.61
CA PRO A 275 -21.71 -7.15 -14.70
C PRO A 275 -21.10 -7.27 -13.29
N TRP A 276 -19.77 -7.37 -13.20
CA TRP A 276 -19.05 -7.47 -11.93
C TRP A 276 -19.09 -6.18 -11.14
N LEU A 277 -19.01 -5.02 -11.80
CA LEU A 277 -19.19 -3.73 -11.16
C LEU A 277 -20.59 -3.55 -10.57
N ARG A 278 -21.64 -3.95 -11.32
CA ARG A 278 -23.03 -3.92 -10.80
C ARG A 278 -23.15 -4.80 -9.56
N ARG A 279 -22.61 -6.03 -9.61
CA ARG A 279 -22.60 -6.94 -8.46
C ARG A 279 -21.83 -6.36 -7.27
N PHE A 280 -20.68 -5.74 -7.52
CA PHE A 280 -19.88 -5.09 -6.49
C PHE A 280 -20.60 -3.92 -5.83
N GLY A 281 -21.23 -3.05 -6.63
CA GLY A 281 -22.04 -1.95 -6.12
C GLY A 281 -23.16 -2.43 -5.20
N ALA A 282 -23.88 -3.48 -5.60
CA ALA A 282 -24.91 -4.08 -4.77
C ALA A 282 -24.32 -4.67 -3.47
N ALA A 283 -23.22 -5.41 -3.55
CA ALA A 283 -22.55 -6.00 -2.40
C ALA A 283 -22.04 -4.96 -1.40
N LEU A 284 -21.48 -3.85 -1.88
CA LEU A 284 -21.05 -2.75 -1.03
C LEU A 284 -22.24 -2.10 -0.33
N CYS A 285 -23.35 -1.89 -1.05
CA CYS A 285 -24.59 -1.38 -0.46
C CYS A 285 -25.11 -2.32 0.65
N THR A 286 -25.10 -3.63 0.40
CA THR A 286 -25.42 -4.65 1.41
C THR A 286 -24.52 -4.54 2.64
N LEU A 287 -23.20 -4.39 2.48
CA LEU A 287 -22.28 -4.20 3.62
C LEU A 287 -22.59 -2.93 4.43
N HIS A 288 -22.90 -1.82 3.76
CA HIS A 288 -23.26 -0.56 4.42
C HIS A 288 -24.57 -0.63 5.21
N GLN A 289 -25.42 -1.63 4.95
CA GLN A 289 -26.66 -1.88 5.69
C GLN A 289 -26.45 -2.78 6.91
N MET A 290 -25.23 -3.27 7.15
CA MET A 290 -24.94 -4.09 8.31
C MET A 290 -25.19 -3.33 9.62
N PRO A 291 -26.05 -3.83 10.53
CA PRO A 291 -26.32 -3.18 11.81
C PRO A 291 -25.07 -3.14 12.70
N VAL A 292 -24.95 -2.10 13.52
CA VAL A 292 -23.80 -1.89 14.43
C VAL A 292 -23.65 -3.04 15.41
N GLU A 293 -24.76 -3.64 15.80
CA GLU A 293 -24.84 -4.78 16.71
C GLU A 293 -24.17 -6.03 16.12
N VAL A 294 -24.19 -6.18 14.79
CA VAL A 294 -23.65 -7.35 14.09
C VAL A 294 -22.13 -7.29 14.01
N PHE A 295 -21.56 -6.12 13.71
CA PHE A 295 -20.12 -5.98 13.53
C PHE A 295 -19.36 -5.56 14.80
N GLY A 296 -20.08 -5.25 15.88
CA GLY A 296 -19.51 -4.98 17.20
C GLY A 296 -18.67 -3.69 17.27
N PRO A 297 -17.86 -3.51 18.33
CA PRO A 297 -17.08 -2.29 18.52
C PRO A 297 -15.90 -2.24 17.55
N ILE A 298 -16.00 -1.42 16.50
CA ILE A 298 -14.91 -1.18 15.51
C ILE A 298 -14.03 0.02 15.91
N GLY A 299 -14.25 0.58 17.09
CA GLY A 299 -13.48 1.72 17.63
C GLY A 299 -14.10 3.07 17.25
N ARG A 300 -13.29 4.13 17.29
CA ARG A 300 -13.77 5.50 17.05
C ARG A 300 -14.27 5.67 15.62
N SER A 301 -15.38 6.39 15.46
CA SER A 301 -15.90 6.82 14.16
C SER A 301 -14.83 7.60 13.38
N HIS A 302 -14.72 7.31 12.08
CA HIS A 302 -13.81 7.98 11.16
C HIS A 302 -14.58 9.03 10.38
N ASP A 303 -14.49 10.28 10.85
CA ASP A 303 -15.16 11.42 10.24
C ASP A 303 -14.38 12.00 9.04
N PHE A 304 -15.03 12.89 8.29
CA PHE A 304 -14.41 13.60 7.17
C PHE A 304 -13.10 14.30 7.56
N ALA A 305 -13.07 14.94 8.74
CA ALA A 305 -11.88 15.60 9.23
C ALA A 305 -10.72 14.62 9.50
N ALA A 306 -11.02 13.38 9.90
CA ALA A 306 -10.04 12.30 10.06
C ALA A 306 -9.45 11.88 8.71
N GLU A 307 -10.26 11.85 7.66
CA GLU A 307 -9.78 11.58 6.31
C GLU A 307 -8.84 12.69 5.80
N ILE A 308 -9.22 13.96 5.97
CA ILE A 308 -8.36 15.09 5.60
C ILE A 308 -7.03 15.06 6.39
N ARG A 309 -7.07 14.84 7.71
CA ARG A 309 -5.86 14.70 8.53
C ARG A 309 -4.97 13.56 8.05
N LEU A 310 -5.56 12.44 7.63
CA LEU A 310 -4.82 11.30 7.10
C LEU A 310 -4.12 11.67 5.78
N ILE A 311 -4.82 12.34 4.86
CA ILE A 311 -4.26 12.82 3.59
C ILE A 311 -3.09 13.77 3.85
N THR A 312 -3.28 14.81 4.66
CA THR A 312 -2.23 15.78 5.01
C THR A 312 -1.02 15.09 5.64
N GLN A 313 -1.22 14.17 6.58
CA GLN A 313 -0.12 13.46 7.25
C GLN A 313 0.68 12.58 6.28
N LYS A 314 0.03 11.98 5.28
CA LYS A 314 0.70 11.11 4.30
C LYS A 314 1.34 11.93 3.17
N GLY A 315 0.79 13.09 2.85
CA GLY A 315 1.22 13.99 1.77
C GLY A 315 2.34 14.96 2.11
N VAL A 316 2.93 14.92 3.32
CA VAL A 316 3.96 15.88 3.79
C VAL A 316 5.17 16.06 2.87
N HIS A 317 5.42 15.12 1.95
CA HIS A 317 6.52 15.20 0.98
C HIS A 317 6.17 16.02 -0.26
N ILE A 318 4.89 16.17 -0.61
CA ILE A 318 4.47 16.92 -1.80
C ILE A 318 4.82 18.41 -1.68
N PRO A 319 4.44 19.17 -0.65
CA PRO A 319 4.76 20.60 -0.61
C PRO A 319 6.28 20.89 -0.56
N ALA A 320 7.09 19.92 -0.11
CA ALA A 320 8.54 20.03 -0.13
C ALA A 320 9.13 19.83 -1.54
N LEU A 321 8.56 18.91 -2.32
CA LEU A 321 9.08 18.51 -3.64
C LEU A 321 8.39 19.21 -4.82
N LEU A 322 7.11 19.56 -4.66
CA LEU A 322 6.23 20.22 -5.64
C LEU A 322 5.40 21.30 -4.92
N PRO A 323 5.99 22.45 -4.55
CA PRO A 323 5.31 23.45 -3.72
C PRO A 323 3.97 23.93 -4.27
N GLN A 324 3.89 24.18 -5.58
CA GLN A 324 2.66 24.63 -6.24
C GLN A 324 1.53 23.58 -6.15
N VAL A 325 1.87 22.31 -6.36
CA VAL A 325 0.92 21.19 -6.21
C VAL A 325 0.52 21.03 -4.74
N GLY A 326 1.45 21.23 -3.80
CA GLY A 326 1.16 21.27 -2.37
C GLY A 326 0.12 22.33 -2.01
N SER A 327 0.30 23.57 -2.47
CA SER A 327 -0.66 24.65 -2.26
C SER A 327 -2.02 24.37 -2.90
N ALA A 328 -2.04 23.76 -4.09
CA ALA A 328 -3.29 23.36 -4.74
C ALA A 328 -4.04 22.27 -3.93
N ILE A 329 -3.32 21.29 -3.38
CA ILE A 329 -3.90 20.28 -2.49
C ILE A 329 -4.51 20.96 -1.25
N GLU A 330 -3.79 21.87 -0.61
CA GLU A 330 -4.30 22.60 0.57
C GLU A 330 -5.60 23.35 0.25
N ALA A 331 -5.62 24.12 -0.84
CA ALA A 331 -6.81 24.84 -1.29
C ALA A 331 -8.00 23.91 -1.60
N LEU A 332 -7.75 22.76 -2.23
CA LEU A 332 -8.77 21.75 -2.51
C LEU A 332 -9.33 21.12 -1.23
N LEU A 333 -8.46 20.81 -0.25
CA LEU A 333 -8.89 20.24 1.02
C LEU A 333 -9.70 21.27 1.84
N ASP A 334 -9.34 22.55 1.82
CA ASP A 334 -10.11 23.63 2.46
C ASP A 334 -11.50 23.77 1.82
N ARG A 335 -11.54 23.83 0.49
CA ARG A 335 -12.81 23.86 -0.26
C ARG A 335 -13.66 22.61 -0.02
N ALA A 336 -13.05 21.44 0.11
CA ALA A 336 -13.76 20.20 0.40
C ALA A 336 -14.40 20.22 1.79
N ARG A 337 -13.76 20.85 2.80
CA ARG A 337 -14.36 21.08 4.12
C ARG A 337 -15.58 22.00 4.04
N GLU A 338 -15.48 23.11 3.31
CA GLU A 338 -16.61 24.04 3.11
C GLU A 338 -17.81 23.34 2.46
N LEU A 339 -17.57 22.45 1.49
CA LEU A 339 -18.63 21.68 0.84
C LEU A 339 -19.21 20.60 1.75
N HIS A 340 -18.37 19.92 2.53
CA HIS A 340 -18.81 18.92 3.49
C HIS A 340 -19.83 19.50 4.48
N GLU A 341 -19.58 20.70 5.01
CA GLU A 341 -20.46 21.37 5.97
C GLU A 341 -21.83 21.75 5.39
N ARG A 342 -21.94 21.92 4.07
CA ARG A 342 -23.18 22.29 3.37
C ARG A 342 -24.01 21.09 2.92
N LEU A 343 -23.39 19.92 2.78
CA LEU A 343 -24.08 18.71 2.36
C LEU A 343 -24.86 18.10 3.52
N PRO A 344 -26.10 17.62 3.30
CA PRO A 344 -26.84 16.87 4.31
C PRO A 344 -26.02 15.68 4.80
N GLN A 345 -25.91 15.53 6.12
CA GLN A 345 -25.16 14.45 6.75
C GLN A 345 -26.06 13.23 6.97
N GLU A 346 -25.47 12.04 7.08
CA GLU A 346 -26.21 10.83 7.46
C GLU A 346 -25.49 10.07 8.59
N PRO A 347 -26.19 9.18 9.31
CA PRO A 347 -25.57 8.37 10.34
C PRO A 347 -24.42 7.49 9.80
N PRO A 348 -23.29 7.40 10.51
CA PRO A 348 -22.20 6.49 10.16
C PRO A 348 -22.66 5.02 10.12
N THR A 349 -22.12 4.25 9.18
CA THR A 349 -22.40 2.82 9.00
C THR A 349 -21.10 2.01 8.93
N PHE A 350 -21.20 0.69 8.75
CA PHE A 350 -20.04 -0.13 8.41
C PHE A 350 -19.40 0.38 7.12
N THR A 351 -18.09 0.65 7.14
CA THR A 351 -17.33 1.00 5.94
C THR A 351 -16.01 0.25 5.92
N HIS A 352 -15.56 -0.15 4.74
CA HIS A 352 -14.29 -0.78 4.48
C HIS A 352 -13.10 0.17 4.79
N GLY A 353 -13.21 1.45 4.45
CA GLY A 353 -12.24 2.50 4.82
C GLY A 353 -10.97 2.62 3.96
N ASP A 354 -10.73 1.67 3.06
CA ASP A 354 -9.64 1.67 2.07
C ASP A 354 -10.05 0.86 0.84
N LEU A 355 -11.27 1.11 0.37
CA LEU A 355 -11.88 0.34 -0.72
C LEU A 355 -11.18 0.65 -2.05
N LYS A 356 -10.55 -0.37 -2.62
CA LYS A 356 -9.77 -0.31 -3.86
C LYS A 356 -10.10 -1.49 -4.75
N SER A 357 -9.97 -1.32 -6.05
CA SER A 357 -10.11 -2.38 -7.05
C SER A 357 -9.10 -3.51 -6.88
N GLU A 358 -7.94 -3.28 -6.24
CA GLU A 358 -6.96 -4.35 -5.91
C GLU A 358 -7.48 -5.32 -4.82
N HIS A 359 -8.51 -4.92 -4.07
CA HIS A 359 -9.15 -5.73 -3.03
C HIS A 359 -10.41 -6.45 -3.54
N ILE A 360 -10.76 -6.31 -4.81
CA ILE A 360 -11.95 -6.92 -5.41
C ILE A 360 -11.50 -7.93 -6.45
N TRP A 361 -11.78 -9.21 -6.22
CA TRP A 361 -11.33 -10.31 -7.07
C TRP A 361 -12.49 -10.92 -7.83
N VAL A 362 -12.27 -11.18 -9.11
CA VAL A 362 -13.28 -11.67 -10.04
C VAL A 362 -12.87 -13.03 -10.59
N ALA A 363 -13.72 -14.02 -10.39
CA ALA A 363 -13.68 -15.36 -10.99
C ALA A 363 -14.96 -15.57 -11.83
N PRO A 364 -15.05 -16.59 -12.71
CA PRO A 364 -16.17 -16.75 -13.66
C PRO A 364 -17.58 -16.65 -13.08
N ASP A 365 -17.79 -17.07 -11.83
CA ASP A 365 -19.08 -17.12 -11.14
C ASP A 365 -19.10 -16.33 -9.82
N ARG A 366 -17.98 -15.73 -9.40
CA ARG A 366 -17.82 -15.19 -8.05
C ARG A 366 -17.10 -13.85 -8.03
N LEU A 367 -17.60 -12.94 -7.19
CA LEU A 367 -16.89 -11.72 -6.78
C LEU A 367 -16.48 -11.83 -5.32
N THR A 368 -15.21 -11.58 -5.01
CA THR A 368 -14.67 -11.66 -3.64
C THR A 368 -14.04 -10.36 -3.22
N MET A 369 -14.54 -9.76 -2.13
CA MET A 369 -13.97 -8.60 -1.46
C MET A 369 -12.97 -9.05 -0.39
N MET A 370 -11.85 -8.35 -0.22
CA MET A 370 -10.84 -8.69 0.80
C MET A 370 -10.24 -7.45 1.48
N ASP A 371 -9.35 -7.67 2.45
CA ASP A 371 -8.63 -6.64 3.20
C ASP A 371 -9.48 -5.69 4.06
N PHE A 372 -10.28 -6.26 4.96
CA PHE A 372 -11.02 -5.53 6.01
C PHE A 372 -10.13 -4.95 7.13
N GLY A 373 -8.88 -4.58 6.81
CA GLY A 373 -7.89 -4.07 7.75
C GLY A 373 -8.10 -2.61 8.18
N THR A 374 -8.97 -1.88 7.51
CA THR A 374 -9.23 -0.45 7.76
C THR A 374 -10.68 -0.16 8.11
N VAL A 375 -11.46 -1.19 8.43
CA VAL A 375 -12.88 -1.03 8.71
C VAL A 375 -13.09 -0.10 9.90
N HIS A 376 -14.06 0.80 9.75
CA HIS A 376 -14.51 1.73 10.77
C HIS A 376 -15.98 2.08 10.57
N SER A 377 -16.59 2.68 11.60
CA SER A 377 -17.87 3.36 11.44
C SER A 377 -17.61 4.72 10.78
N ALA A 378 -18.17 4.97 9.61
CA ALA A 378 -18.01 6.23 8.86
C ALA A 378 -19.20 6.50 7.94
N ASP A 379 -19.19 7.66 7.29
CA ASP A 379 -20.12 7.96 6.19
C ASP A 379 -19.93 6.91 5.06
N PRO A 380 -20.96 6.13 4.68
CA PRO A 380 -20.84 5.13 3.61
C PRO A 380 -20.50 5.73 2.24
N ALA A 381 -20.68 7.04 2.05
CA ALA A 381 -20.18 7.74 0.87
C ALA A 381 -18.65 7.69 0.73
N LEU A 382 -17.90 7.49 1.82
CA LEU A 382 -16.44 7.38 1.81
C LEU A 382 -15.96 6.23 0.94
N ASP A 383 -16.55 5.04 1.10
CA ASP A 383 -16.16 3.84 0.36
C ASP A 383 -16.46 3.99 -1.14
N VAL A 384 -17.64 4.54 -1.47
CA VAL A 384 -18.06 4.84 -2.85
C VAL A 384 -17.06 5.81 -3.50
N GLY A 385 -16.76 6.92 -2.82
CA GLY A 385 -15.82 7.92 -3.33
C GLY A 385 -14.39 7.37 -3.47
N CYS A 386 -13.91 6.60 -2.48
CA CYS A 386 -12.60 5.95 -2.54
C CYS A 386 -12.50 5.00 -3.73
N PHE A 387 -13.54 4.20 -4.00
CA PHE A 387 -13.55 3.30 -5.14
C PHE A 387 -13.55 4.04 -6.49
N LEU A 388 -14.37 5.09 -6.63
CA LEU A 388 -14.38 5.91 -7.85
C LEU A 388 -13.03 6.56 -8.11
N ALA A 389 -12.39 7.09 -7.06
CA ALA A 389 -11.05 7.66 -7.15
C ALA A 389 -9.97 6.62 -7.50
N ASP A 390 -10.03 5.44 -6.87
CA ASP A 390 -9.13 4.33 -7.17
C ASP A 390 -9.27 3.86 -8.63
N TRP A 391 -10.50 3.86 -9.15
CA TRP A 391 -10.77 3.52 -10.53
C TRP A 391 -10.13 4.51 -11.50
N GLN A 392 -10.31 5.82 -11.25
CA GLN A 392 -9.66 6.86 -12.02
C GLN A 392 -8.14 6.78 -11.96
N PHE A 393 -7.56 6.40 -10.82
CA PHE A 393 -6.12 6.24 -10.64
C PHE A 393 -5.51 5.17 -11.58
N TRP A 394 -6.21 4.06 -11.81
CA TRP A 394 -5.73 2.99 -12.69
C TRP A 394 -5.98 3.25 -14.18
N ASN A 395 -6.97 4.08 -14.51
CA ASN A 395 -7.41 4.35 -15.88
C ASN A 395 -6.88 5.70 -16.39
N VAL A 396 -5.56 5.89 -16.33
CA VAL A 396 -4.94 7.13 -16.85
C VAL A 396 -4.97 7.17 -18.39
N VAL A 397 -4.95 6.00 -19.04
CA VAL A 397 -4.87 5.84 -20.51
C VAL A 397 -6.24 5.58 -21.16
N SER A 398 -7.27 5.22 -20.39
CA SER A 398 -8.60 4.92 -20.91
C SER A 398 -9.33 6.19 -21.36
N HIS A 399 -10.00 6.14 -22.51
CA HIS A 399 -10.88 7.24 -22.97
C HIS A 399 -12.00 7.52 -21.94
N GLN A 400 -12.40 8.80 -21.83
CA GLN A 400 -13.43 9.29 -20.91
C GLN A 400 -14.72 8.45 -20.90
N ALA A 401 -15.20 8.02 -22.07
CA ALA A 401 -16.41 7.19 -22.19
C ALA A 401 -16.29 5.83 -21.48
N GLY A 402 -15.09 5.26 -21.38
CA GLY A 402 -14.85 4.01 -20.64
C GLY A 402 -14.94 4.22 -19.13
N LEU A 403 -14.48 5.36 -18.61
CA LEU A 403 -14.60 5.72 -17.20
C LEU A 403 -16.06 5.92 -16.78
N GLU A 404 -16.82 6.65 -17.60
CA GLU A 404 -18.24 6.93 -17.36
C GLU A 404 -19.06 5.65 -17.33
N LYS A 405 -18.89 4.77 -18.32
CA LYS A 405 -19.58 3.48 -18.36
C LYS A 405 -19.27 2.62 -17.14
N MET A 406 -18.04 2.66 -16.61
CA MET A 406 -17.70 1.90 -15.39
C MET A 406 -18.36 2.50 -14.15
N GLN A 407 -18.31 3.82 -13.99
CA GLN A 407 -19.01 4.51 -12.91
C GLN A 407 -20.52 4.21 -12.97
N GLU A 408 -21.14 4.29 -14.14
CA GLU A 408 -22.55 3.97 -14.36
C GLU A 408 -22.87 2.54 -13.92
N ASN A 409 -22.05 1.56 -14.29
CA ASN A 409 -22.29 0.16 -13.92
C ASN A 409 -22.15 -0.08 -12.42
N PHE A 410 -21.13 0.49 -11.77
CA PHE A 410 -21.00 0.38 -10.33
C PHE A 410 -22.18 1.04 -9.60
N LEU A 411 -22.53 2.27 -9.99
CA LEU A 411 -23.64 3.01 -9.40
C LEU A 411 -25.01 2.39 -9.69
N ALA A 412 -25.19 1.73 -10.84
CA ALA A 412 -26.42 0.99 -11.13
C ALA A 412 -26.65 -0.17 -10.13
N GLY A 413 -25.58 -0.73 -9.56
CA GLY A 413 -25.67 -1.70 -8.48
C GLY A 413 -25.83 -1.06 -7.09
N TYR A 414 -25.16 0.05 -6.84
CA TYR A 414 -25.10 0.67 -5.51
C TYR A 414 -26.28 1.62 -5.20
N ALA A 415 -26.70 2.43 -6.17
CA ALA A 415 -27.67 3.51 -6.00
C ALA A 415 -29.14 3.10 -5.72
N PRO A 416 -29.64 1.91 -6.09
CA PRO A 416 -31.02 1.54 -5.79
C PRO A 416 -31.32 1.63 -4.28
N GLY A 417 -32.33 2.43 -3.91
CA GLY A 417 -32.73 2.66 -2.52
C GLY A 417 -31.79 3.56 -1.71
N VAL A 418 -30.73 4.11 -2.32
CA VAL A 418 -29.79 5.03 -1.68
C VAL A 418 -30.21 6.49 -1.90
N PRO A 419 -30.21 7.35 -0.86
CA PRO A 419 -30.51 8.77 -1.01
C PRO A 419 -29.54 9.47 -1.98
N LYS A 420 -30.05 10.41 -2.78
CA LYS A 420 -29.23 11.15 -3.76
C LYS A 420 -28.11 11.93 -3.08
N GLU A 421 -28.36 12.41 -1.87
CA GLU A 421 -27.42 13.15 -1.04
C GLU A 421 -26.18 12.31 -0.70
N ARG A 422 -26.33 10.99 -0.51
CA ARG A 422 -25.19 10.08 -0.33
C ARG A 422 -24.31 10.02 -1.57
N LEU A 423 -24.91 10.02 -2.76
CA LEU A 423 -24.15 10.04 -4.01
C LEU A 423 -23.44 11.38 -4.22
N MET A 424 -24.04 12.49 -3.77
CA MET A 424 -23.37 13.81 -3.77
C MET A 424 -22.17 13.84 -2.82
N ARG A 425 -22.32 13.33 -1.59
CA ARG A 425 -21.18 13.15 -0.67
C ARG A 425 -20.13 12.20 -1.25
N ALA A 426 -20.53 11.17 -2.01
CA ALA A 426 -19.57 10.26 -2.64
C ALA A 426 -18.69 10.97 -3.67
N ARG A 427 -19.23 11.94 -4.43
CA ARG A 427 -18.43 12.80 -5.33
C ARG A 427 -17.44 13.69 -4.57
N LEU A 428 -17.82 14.16 -3.37
CA LEU A 428 -16.89 14.88 -2.49
C LEU A 428 -15.75 13.96 -2.01
N TYR A 429 -16.07 12.75 -1.56
CA TYR A 429 -15.08 11.74 -1.17
C TYR A 429 -14.21 11.26 -2.33
N GLU A 430 -14.75 11.21 -3.54
CA GLU A 430 -13.98 10.90 -4.76
C GLU A 430 -12.90 11.95 -5.03
N ALA A 431 -13.24 13.24 -4.93
CA ALA A 431 -12.26 14.30 -5.09
C ALA A 431 -11.11 14.17 -4.10
N ILE A 432 -11.39 14.08 -2.80
CA ILE A 432 -10.31 13.91 -1.81
C ILE A 432 -9.64 12.52 -1.90
N GLY A 433 -10.35 11.51 -2.42
CA GLY A 433 -9.82 10.19 -2.73
C GLY A 433 -8.77 10.21 -3.84
N LEU A 434 -8.90 11.10 -4.83
CA LEU A 434 -7.89 11.32 -5.87
C LEU A 434 -6.61 11.91 -5.27
N ILE A 435 -6.75 12.89 -4.36
CA ILE A 435 -5.62 13.43 -3.60
C ILE A 435 -4.98 12.32 -2.74
N LYS A 436 -5.78 11.49 -2.07
CA LYS A 436 -5.32 10.31 -1.31
C LYS A 436 -4.52 9.35 -2.18
N CYS A 437 -4.94 9.12 -3.43
CA CYS A 437 -4.17 8.32 -4.38
C CYS A 437 -2.84 8.98 -4.72
N ALA A 438 -2.83 10.29 -5.01
CA ALA A 438 -1.63 11.05 -5.31
C ALA A 438 -0.59 10.96 -4.17
N VAL A 439 -1.02 11.15 -2.92
CA VAL A 439 -0.10 11.17 -1.75
C VAL A 439 0.35 9.80 -1.26
N ARG A 440 -0.38 8.71 -1.58
CA ARG A 440 -0.09 7.37 -1.00
C ARG A 440 0.40 6.35 -2.01
N ARG A 441 0.01 6.47 -3.28
CA ARG A 441 0.11 5.38 -4.26
C ARG A 441 1.11 5.63 -5.36
N VAL A 442 1.21 6.86 -5.87
CA VAL A 442 2.27 7.21 -6.83
C VAL A 442 3.61 7.11 -6.12
N GLN A 443 4.48 6.20 -6.54
CA GLN A 443 5.77 6.00 -5.88
C GLN A 443 6.78 7.04 -6.35
N LEU A 444 7.53 7.63 -5.42
CA LEU A 444 8.49 8.70 -5.71
C LEU A 444 9.62 8.28 -6.66
N PHE A 445 9.89 6.98 -6.77
CA PHE A 445 10.87 6.43 -7.71
C PHE A 445 10.34 6.28 -9.13
N GLU A 446 9.04 6.49 -9.39
CA GLU A 446 8.50 6.49 -10.74
C GLU A 446 8.97 7.74 -11.49
N HIS A 447 9.50 7.56 -12.71
CA HIS A 447 10.04 8.64 -13.54
C HIS A 447 9.06 9.79 -13.79
N ASP A 448 7.76 9.48 -13.87
CA ASP A 448 6.65 10.38 -14.14
C ASP A 448 5.93 10.81 -12.86
N TRP A 449 6.49 10.55 -11.67
CA TRP A 449 5.87 10.82 -10.36
C TRP A 449 5.24 12.22 -10.27
N ALA A 450 5.99 13.26 -10.64
CA ALA A 450 5.52 14.64 -10.53
C ALA A 450 4.29 14.90 -11.40
N SER A 451 4.35 14.47 -12.67
CA SER A 451 3.24 14.61 -13.61
C SER A 451 2.01 13.80 -13.19
N ARG A 452 2.19 12.57 -12.69
CA ARG A 452 1.09 11.73 -12.19
C ARG A 452 0.43 12.32 -10.96
N VAL A 453 1.21 12.87 -10.02
CA VAL A 453 0.68 13.55 -8.84
C VAL A 453 -0.12 14.78 -9.25
N ALA A 454 0.42 15.64 -10.12
CA ALA A 454 -0.28 16.83 -10.62
C ALA A 454 -1.58 16.47 -11.34
N GLY A 455 -1.56 15.47 -12.23
CA GLY A 455 -2.76 15.03 -12.96
C GLY A 455 -3.88 14.50 -12.07
N LEU A 456 -3.55 13.83 -10.95
CA LEU A 456 -4.56 13.40 -9.97
C LEU A 456 -5.16 14.59 -9.19
N VAL A 457 -4.35 15.61 -8.89
CA VAL A 457 -4.81 16.85 -8.25
C VAL A 457 -5.73 17.64 -9.19
N GLU A 458 -5.39 17.71 -10.48
CA GLU A 458 -6.27 18.31 -11.51
C GLU A 458 -7.60 17.58 -11.62
N ARG A 459 -7.60 16.24 -11.63
CA ARG A 459 -8.85 15.45 -11.61
C ARG A 459 -9.68 15.71 -10.35
N SER A 460 -9.03 15.85 -9.19
CA SER A 460 -9.72 16.25 -7.95
C SER A 460 -10.37 17.63 -8.10
N GLN A 461 -9.69 18.57 -8.75
CA GLN A 461 -10.22 19.91 -8.99
C GLN A 461 -11.46 19.86 -9.89
N VAL A 462 -11.43 19.05 -10.96
CA VAL A 462 -12.59 18.83 -11.84
C VAL A 462 -13.76 18.22 -11.05
N ALA A 463 -13.53 17.16 -10.28
CA ALA A 463 -14.57 16.52 -9.49
C ALA A 463 -15.26 17.47 -8.48
N LEU A 464 -14.50 18.35 -7.82
CA LEU A 464 -15.08 19.38 -6.95
C LEU A 464 -15.84 20.46 -7.72
N ASN A 465 -15.40 20.81 -8.94
CA ASN A 465 -16.08 21.80 -9.78
C ASN A 465 -17.45 21.27 -10.21
N ASP A 466 -17.50 20.02 -10.67
CA ASP A 466 -18.74 19.36 -11.07
C ASP A 466 -19.73 19.27 -9.90
N LEU A 467 -19.23 18.93 -8.70
CA LEU A 467 -20.06 18.90 -7.50
C LEU A 467 -20.61 20.30 -7.16
N GLN A 468 -19.79 21.36 -7.23
CA GLN A 468 -20.26 22.72 -6.99
C GLN A 468 -21.32 23.17 -8.00
N LEU A 469 -21.13 22.85 -9.28
CA LEU A 469 -22.11 23.14 -10.32
C LEU A 469 -23.43 22.41 -10.05
N SER A 470 -23.38 21.14 -9.64
CA SER A 470 -24.57 20.37 -9.27
C SER A 470 -25.32 20.93 -8.05
N LEU A 471 -24.61 21.69 -7.20
CA LEU A 471 -25.16 22.40 -6.04
C LEU A 471 -25.59 23.84 -6.37
N GLY A 472 -25.48 24.29 -7.62
CA GLY A 472 -25.79 25.67 -8.03
C GLY A 472 -24.82 26.72 -7.48
N MET A 473 -23.60 26.33 -7.10
CA MET A 473 -22.59 27.22 -6.53
C MET A 473 -21.62 27.73 -7.60
N PRO A 474 -21.10 28.97 -7.48
CA PRO A 474 -20.07 29.48 -8.39
C PRO A 474 -18.77 28.69 -8.26
N VAL A 475 -18.19 28.34 -9.41
CA VAL A 475 -16.94 27.56 -9.50
C VAL A 475 -15.73 28.48 -9.28
N LYS A 476 -14.87 28.15 -8.31
CA LYS A 476 -13.54 28.78 -8.18
C LYS A 476 -12.58 28.10 -9.17
N GLN A 477 -12.15 28.82 -10.22
CA GLN A 477 -11.10 28.34 -11.12
C GLN A 477 -9.71 28.64 -10.53
N GLN A 478 -8.87 27.61 -10.39
CA GLN A 478 -7.43 27.75 -10.19
C GLN A 478 -6.74 27.05 -11.36
N SER A 479 -5.94 27.79 -12.12
CA SER A 479 -5.15 27.28 -13.23
C SER A 479 -3.85 26.66 -12.69
N LEU A 480 -3.66 25.35 -12.90
CA LEU A 480 -2.35 24.68 -12.71
C LEU A 480 -1.49 24.72 -13.98
N LYS A 481 -2.01 25.27 -15.09
CA LYS A 481 -1.40 25.18 -16.43
C LYS A 481 -0.11 25.98 -16.62
N GLU A 482 0.22 26.92 -15.74
CA GLU A 482 1.43 27.74 -15.89
C GLU A 482 2.72 27.04 -15.39
N ALA A 483 2.61 25.89 -14.73
CA ALA A 483 3.76 25.16 -14.18
C ALA A 483 4.48 24.27 -15.21
N HIS A 484 3.75 23.70 -16.18
CA HIS A 484 4.29 22.67 -17.08
C HIS A 484 5.15 23.26 -18.21
N GLU A 485 4.89 24.50 -18.63
CA GLU A 485 5.68 25.18 -19.66
C GLU A 485 7.04 25.67 -19.13
N HIS A 486 7.12 26.04 -17.84
CA HIS A 486 8.37 26.51 -17.23
C HIS A 486 9.38 25.39 -16.93
N GLU A 487 8.93 24.17 -16.70
CA GLU A 487 9.81 23.02 -16.43
C GLU A 487 10.35 22.39 -17.72
N THR A 488 9.51 22.35 -18.77
CA THR A 488 9.93 21.90 -20.12
C THR A 488 10.90 22.90 -20.76
N GLN A 489 10.72 24.21 -20.55
CA GLN A 489 11.65 25.22 -21.05
C GLN A 489 13.01 25.21 -20.33
N ARG A 490 13.08 24.85 -19.03
CA ARG A 490 14.37 24.72 -18.32
C ARG A 490 15.22 23.54 -18.80
N SER A 491 14.60 22.48 -19.32
CA SER A 491 15.32 21.33 -19.91
C SER A 491 15.90 21.62 -21.30
N LEU A 492 15.39 22.62 -22.02
CA LEU A 492 15.86 22.95 -23.38
C LEU A 492 17.05 23.93 -23.40
N PHE A 493 17.33 24.63 -22.28
CA PHE A 493 18.42 25.62 -22.20
C PHE A 493 19.70 25.12 -21.50
N SER A 494 19.86 23.81 -21.32
CA SER A 494 21.05 23.20 -20.68
C SER A 494 21.87 22.31 -21.63
N HIS A 495 21.95 22.70 -22.91
CA HIS A 495 22.99 22.21 -23.82
C HIS A 495 23.83 23.38 -24.36
N PRO A 496 25.18 23.32 -24.28
CA PRO A 496 26.02 24.30 -24.97
C PRO A 496 25.89 24.09 -26.49
N PRO A 497 26.03 25.14 -27.30
CA PRO A 497 25.96 25.00 -28.75
C PRO A 497 27.11 24.11 -29.24
N CYS A 498 26.76 23.00 -29.89
CA CYS A 498 27.70 22.21 -30.68
C CYS A 498 28.21 23.07 -31.84
N ALA A 499 29.52 23.26 -31.92
CA ALA A 499 30.19 23.83 -33.07
C ALA A 499 29.91 22.93 -34.30
N GLY A 500 29.35 23.55 -35.35
CA GLY A 500 29.09 22.88 -36.62
C GLY A 500 30.37 22.51 -37.37
N PRO A 501 30.30 21.58 -38.33
CA PRO A 501 31.45 21.10 -39.07
C PRO A 501 31.89 22.15 -40.10
N VAL A 502 33.16 22.56 -40.02
CA VAL A 502 33.81 23.33 -41.09
C VAL A 502 34.47 22.32 -42.04
N ASN A 503 33.88 22.18 -43.22
CA ASN A 503 34.50 21.53 -44.37
C ASN A 503 34.91 22.62 -45.37
N SER A 504 36.20 22.77 -45.65
CA SER A 504 36.76 22.83 -47.03
C SER A 504 38.25 23.23 -47.05
N SER A 505 38.98 22.42 -47.81
CA SER A 505 40.33 22.53 -48.40
C SER A 505 41.04 23.89 -48.46
N CYS A 506 42.37 23.89 -48.25
CA CYS A 506 43.36 24.21 -49.29
C CYS A 506 44.81 24.11 -48.77
N ARG A 507 45.61 23.36 -49.55
CA ARG A 507 47.08 23.25 -49.60
C ARG A 507 47.81 22.48 -48.50
#